data_AF-A0A935W091-F1
#
_entry.id   AF-A0A935W091-F1
#
_cell.length_a   1.000
_cell.length_b   1.000
_cell.length_c   1.000
_cell.angle_alpha   90.00
_cell.angle_beta   90.00
_cell.angle_gamma   90.00
#
_symmetry.space_group_name_H-M   'P 1'
#
loop_
_entity.id
_entity.type
_entity.pdbx_description
1 polymer ?
#
loop_
_entity_poly.entity_id
_entity_poly.type
_entity_poly.pdbx_seq_one_letter_code
_entity_poly.pdbx_strand_id
1 'polypeptide(L)'
;MKSVSPVATIVLVDDGELEDVARVLEAGGLSFERYRGGQIPDRLEEPRDLLIVTARRLEHVLAPPKLPEADRREGPLRIAAVSDDSPALRRRLRRRGIQLLVRLPAQRETWRLLIARALHQGDERRTDPRVTPDLPVEAELREAMLVDLSNRGCRIQTRTPLAVGDAVRFSIPAASLPDGRSEPLPLSGRIRRIAQLAGSDRRTCAVVFDADLPRTTRQRLTSAINHWASGDSAALLRPAVEGPAIPACRLPSLPDLMLDDETDPPIRAGSDVAIELSTRVEPHAAESPETSETNRRGSPRGLFPAVVRATHEERPIAVVGRDLSARGMRIERHPELALGDRFRLALHGPTLARPLLLDATVVRDDADQGLALAFLGVSRETGNALEKLVACLPDVESLEDGELAGMGSVLSEIVRD
;
A
#
# COMPACT_ATOMS: atom_id res chain seq x y z
N MET A 1 -31.49 9.06 -35.23
CA MET A 1 -30.41 8.24 -34.66
C MET A 1 -29.70 9.10 -33.63
N LYS A 2 -29.76 8.75 -32.34
CA LYS A 2 -28.95 9.45 -31.32
C LYS A 2 -27.48 9.12 -31.61
N SER A 3 -26.63 10.12 -31.80
CA SER A 3 -25.19 9.92 -31.88
C SER A 3 -24.74 9.25 -30.59
N VAL A 4 -24.12 8.08 -30.69
CA VAL A 4 -23.49 7.43 -29.54
C VAL A 4 -22.31 8.31 -29.16
N SER A 5 -22.42 9.01 -28.03
CA SER A 5 -21.29 9.77 -27.48
C SER A 5 -20.14 8.79 -27.23
N PRO A 6 -18.88 9.16 -27.52
CA PRO A 6 -17.75 8.31 -27.20
C PRO A 6 -17.75 8.00 -25.69
N VAL A 7 -17.55 6.74 -25.33
CA VAL A 7 -17.50 6.31 -23.92
C VAL A 7 -16.39 7.07 -23.22
N ALA A 8 -16.75 7.81 -22.18
CA ALA A 8 -15.79 8.59 -21.41
C ALA A 8 -14.73 7.69 -20.77
N THR A 9 -13.47 8.10 -20.89
CA THR A 9 -12.33 7.36 -20.37
C THR A 9 -12.28 7.41 -18.84
N ILE A 10 -12.60 8.57 -18.27
CA ILE A 10 -12.58 8.84 -16.83
C ILE A 10 -13.92 9.46 -16.42
N VAL A 11 -14.53 8.97 -15.35
CA VAL A 11 -15.78 9.50 -14.82
C VAL A 11 -15.65 9.82 -13.32
N LEU A 12 -16.06 11.03 -12.95
CA LEU A 12 -16.22 11.50 -11.57
C LEU A 12 -17.69 11.59 -11.21
N VAL A 13 -18.08 11.04 -10.06
CA VAL A 13 -19.45 11.14 -9.53
C VAL A 13 -19.41 11.61 -8.08
N ASP A 14 -19.83 12.85 -7.83
CA ASP A 14 -19.68 13.46 -6.51
C ASP A 14 -20.80 14.45 -6.12
N ASP A 15 -20.74 14.92 -4.88
CA ASP A 15 -21.58 15.95 -4.29
C ASP A 15 -20.84 17.29 -4.08
N GLY A 16 -19.63 17.41 -4.59
CA GLY A 16 -18.71 18.54 -4.41
C GLY A 16 -17.41 18.16 -3.71
N GLU A 17 -17.34 16.97 -3.11
CA GLU A 17 -16.19 16.54 -2.32
C GLU A 17 -14.97 16.14 -3.18
N LEU A 18 -15.14 15.95 -4.50
CA LEU A 18 -14.06 15.58 -5.42
C LEU A 18 -13.48 16.77 -6.20
N GLU A 19 -13.62 17.99 -5.70
CA GLU A 19 -13.10 19.19 -6.36
C GLU A 19 -11.57 19.11 -6.59
N ASP A 20 -10.82 18.62 -5.60
CA ASP A 20 -9.37 18.47 -5.73
C ASP A 20 -8.99 17.38 -6.75
N VAL A 21 -9.81 16.34 -6.91
CA VAL A 21 -9.61 15.30 -7.93
C VAL A 21 -9.81 15.88 -9.33
N ALA A 22 -10.88 16.67 -9.52
CA ALA A 22 -11.12 17.36 -10.79
C ALA A 22 -9.94 18.27 -11.16
N ARG A 23 -9.43 19.05 -10.21
CA ARG A 23 -8.24 19.91 -10.42
C ARG A 23 -6.98 19.12 -10.79
N VAL A 24 -6.80 17.91 -10.24
CA VAL A 24 -5.68 17.02 -10.60
C VAL A 24 -5.83 16.52 -12.04
N LEU A 25 -7.02 16.10 -12.45
CA LEU A 25 -7.31 15.69 -13.83
C LEU A 25 -7.11 16.84 -14.82
N GLU A 26 -7.64 18.03 -14.52
CA GLU A 26 -7.48 19.24 -15.32
C GLU A 26 -6.01 19.64 -15.47
N ALA A 27 -5.26 19.67 -14.36
CA ALA A 27 -3.83 19.99 -14.37
C ALA A 27 -3.00 18.97 -15.15
N GLY A 28 -3.44 17.70 -15.18
CA GLY A 28 -2.84 16.65 -16.00
C GLY A 28 -3.25 16.67 -17.47
N GLY A 29 -4.15 17.58 -17.87
CA GLY A 29 -4.69 17.63 -19.23
C GLY A 29 -5.54 16.40 -19.59
N LEU A 30 -6.10 15.71 -18.60
CA LEU A 30 -6.88 14.49 -18.77
C LEU A 30 -8.35 14.83 -19.03
N SER A 31 -8.95 14.20 -20.04
CA SER A 31 -10.38 14.33 -20.34
C SER A 31 -11.20 13.47 -19.39
N PHE A 32 -12.20 14.06 -18.72
CA PHE A 32 -13.10 13.36 -17.83
C PHE A 32 -14.52 13.93 -17.92
N GLU A 33 -15.50 13.09 -17.59
CA GLU A 33 -16.87 13.55 -17.35
C GLU A 33 -17.12 13.65 -15.85
N ARG A 34 -17.78 14.71 -15.41
CA ARG A 34 -18.13 14.92 -14.01
C ARG A 34 -19.63 15.09 -13.84
N TYR A 35 -20.20 14.26 -12.98
CA TYR A 35 -21.61 14.29 -12.63
C TYR A 35 -21.78 14.73 -11.18
N ARG A 36 -22.51 15.84 -10.96
CA ARG A 36 -22.72 16.40 -9.63
C ARG A 36 -24.20 16.57 -9.30
N GLY A 37 -24.58 16.16 -8.09
CA GLY A 37 -25.93 16.40 -7.57
C GLY A 37 -27.02 15.86 -8.49
N GLY A 38 -27.97 16.72 -8.90
CA GLY A 38 -29.08 16.34 -9.79
C GLY A 38 -28.68 16.05 -11.25
N GLN A 39 -27.42 16.24 -11.63
CA GLN A 39 -26.92 15.92 -12.98
C GLN A 39 -26.56 14.44 -13.13
N ILE A 40 -26.51 13.68 -12.04
CA ILE A 40 -26.15 12.27 -12.06
C ILE A 40 -27.29 11.48 -12.72
N PRO A 41 -27.05 10.78 -13.84
CA PRO A 41 -28.09 10.00 -14.49
C PRO A 41 -28.56 8.85 -13.60
N ASP A 42 -29.79 8.39 -13.81
CA ASP A 42 -30.33 7.20 -13.11
C ASP A 42 -29.46 5.96 -13.33
N ARG A 43 -28.80 5.90 -14.49
CA ARG A 43 -27.88 4.84 -14.86
C ARG A 43 -26.63 5.44 -15.49
N LEU A 44 -25.52 5.33 -14.79
CA LEU A 44 -24.20 5.70 -15.29
C LEU A 44 -23.66 4.59 -16.20
N GLU A 45 -23.15 4.97 -17.37
CA GLU A 45 -22.36 4.05 -18.20
C GLU A 45 -20.98 3.82 -17.55
N GLU A 46 -20.45 2.61 -17.68
CA GLU A 46 -19.16 2.27 -17.09
C GLU A 46 -18.03 2.94 -17.89
N PRO A 47 -17.14 3.72 -17.26
CA PRO A 47 -16.02 4.33 -17.96
C PRO A 47 -15.03 3.27 -18.44
N ARG A 48 -14.19 3.64 -19.40
CA ARG A 48 -13.19 2.71 -19.93
C ARG A 48 -12.04 2.45 -18.95
N ASP A 49 -11.50 3.50 -18.33
CA ASP A 49 -10.23 3.40 -17.61
C ASP A 49 -10.41 3.64 -16.09
N LEU A 50 -11.17 4.67 -15.68
CA LEU A 50 -11.24 5.07 -14.27
C LEU A 50 -12.62 5.61 -13.86
N LEU A 51 -13.14 5.09 -12.75
CA LEU A 51 -14.30 5.63 -12.03
C LEU A 51 -13.88 6.11 -10.65
N ILE A 52 -14.15 7.37 -10.30
CA ILE A 52 -14.00 7.88 -8.92
C ILE A 52 -15.36 8.39 -8.44
N VAL A 53 -15.82 7.88 -7.29
CA VAL A 53 -17.17 8.17 -6.77
C VAL A 53 -17.14 8.48 -5.27
N THR A 54 -17.96 9.43 -4.81
CA THR A 54 -18.15 9.60 -3.35
C THR A 54 -19.06 8.51 -2.80
N ALA A 55 -18.84 8.06 -1.56
CA ALA A 55 -19.67 7.00 -0.93
C ALA A 55 -21.18 7.27 -0.99
N ARG A 56 -21.58 8.55 -0.99
CA ARG A 56 -22.97 9.02 -1.07
C ARG A 56 -23.62 8.88 -2.44
N ARG A 57 -22.84 8.62 -3.49
CA ARG A 57 -23.34 8.46 -4.87
C ARG A 57 -23.18 7.05 -5.41
N LEU A 58 -22.78 6.12 -4.55
CA LEU A 58 -22.51 4.73 -4.92
C LEU A 58 -23.75 4.01 -5.49
N GLU A 59 -24.96 4.43 -5.14
CA GLU A 59 -26.21 3.85 -5.64
C GLU A 59 -26.38 4.03 -7.16
N HIS A 60 -25.80 5.08 -7.74
CA HIS A 60 -25.82 5.36 -9.19
C HIS A 60 -24.79 4.52 -9.96
N VAL A 61 -23.83 3.90 -9.25
CA VAL A 61 -22.79 3.06 -9.85
C VAL A 61 -23.31 1.62 -9.95
N LEU A 62 -23.42 1.12 -11.17
CA LEU A 62 -23.78 -0.28 -11.40
C LEU A 62 -22.71 -1.21 -10.84
N ALA A 63 -23.12 -2.28 -10.16
CA ALA A 63 -22.19 -3.34 -9.82
C ALA A 63 -21.61 -3.93 -11.12
N PRO A 64 -20.30 -4.23 -11.17
CA PRO A 64 -19.74 -4.86 -12.36
C PRO A 64 -20.43 -6.22 -12.57
N PRO A 65 -20.56 -6.67 -13.83
CA PRO A 65 -21.02 -8.03 -14.08
C PRO A 65 -20.13 -9.02 -13.31
N LYS A 66 -20.73 -10.10 -12.80
CA LYS A 66 -19.98 -11.18 -12.15
C LYS A 66 -19.19 -11.93 -13.22
N LEU A 67 -18.02 -11.42 -13.57
CA LEU A 67 -17.07 -12.09 -14.44
C LEU A 67 -16.29 -13.16 -13.64
N PRO A 68 -15.85 -14.26 -14.30
CA PRO A 68 -14.91 -15.22 -13.74
C PRO A 68 -13.69 -14.50 -13.15
N GLU A 69 -13.07 -15.05 -12.11
CA GLU A 69 -11.92 -14.41 -11.45
C GLU A 69 -10.75 -14.10 -12.39
N ALA A 70 -10.56 -14.92 -13.43
CA ALA A 70 -9.54 -14.72 -14.45
C ALA A 70 -9.73 -13.43 -15.26
N ASP A 71 -10.98 -12.96 -15.42
CA ASP A 71 -11.33 -11.84 -16.29
C ASP A 71 -11.60 -10.54 -15.51
N ARG A 72 -11.48 -10.57 -14.17
CA ARG A 72 -11.79 -9.40 -13.31
C ARG A 72 -10.86 -8.20 -13.54
N ARG A 73 -9.71 -8.39 -14.19
CA ARG A 73 -8.70 -7.34 -14.41
C ARG A 73 -8.97 -6.45 -15.63
N GLU A 74 -9.95 -6.76 -16.47
CA GLU A 74 -10.21 -6.00 -17.70
C GLU A 74 -11.17 -4.79 -17.52
N GLY A 75 -11.64 -4.54 -16.30
CA GLY A 75 -12.53 -3.41 -16.00
C GLY A 75 -11.78 -2.13 -15.60
N PRO A 76 -12.45 -0.96 -15.66
CA PRO A 76 -11.89 0.29 -15.13
C PRO A 76 -11.54 0.14 -13.64
N LEU A 77 -10.49 0.83 -13.20
CA LEU A 77 -10.24 0.96 -11.77
C LEU A 77 -11.39 1.79 -11.16
N ARG A 78 -11.99 1.31 -10.06
CA ARG A 78 -13.07 2.01 -9.36
C ARG A 78 -12.60 2.39 -7.96
N ILE A 79 -12.58 3.69 -7.71
CA ILE A 79 -12.12 4.29 -6.46
C ILE A 79 -13.33 4.94 -5.77
N ALA A 80 -13.52 4.66 -4.48
CA ALA A 80 -14.49 5.37 -3.67
C ALA A 80 -13.80 6.35 -2.73
N ALA A 81 -14.18 7.61 -2.79
CA ALA A 81 -13.80 8.62 -1.82
C ALA A 81 -14.82 8.64 -0.67
N VAL A 82 -14.33 8.57 0.57
CA VAL A 82 -15.19 8.46 1.76
C VAL A 82 -14.77 9.45 2.83
N SER A 83 -15.72 10.25 3.32
CA SER A 83 -15.51 11.12 4.50
C SER A 83 -15.64 10.34 5.81
N ASP A 84 -16.52 9.35 5.84
CA ASP A 84 -16.72 8.43 6.94
C ASP A 84 -16.53 6.99 6.50
N ASP A 85 -16.02 6.16 7.41
CA ASP A 85 -15.73 4.77 7.14
C ASP A 85 -16.39 3.86 8.18
N SER A 86 -17.01 2.78 7.68
CA SER A 86 -17.63 1.76 8.52
C SER A 86 -17.55 0.39 7.86
N PRO A 87 -17.54 -0.71 8.64
CA PRO A 87 -17.59 -2.06 8.08
C PRO A 87 -18.80 -2.31 7.18
N ALA A 88 -19.95 -1.69 7.47
CA ALA A 88 -21.14 -1.78 6.62
C ALA A 88 -20.95 -1.08 5.26
N LEU A 89 -20.34 0.11 5.25
CA LEU A 89 -20.01 0.82 4.02
C LEU A 89 -19.01 0.04 3.18
N ARG A 90 -17.93 -0.50 3.78
CA ARG A 90 -16.94 -1.32 3.06
C ARG A 90 -17.55 -2.56 2.42
N ARG A 91 -18.41 -3.29 3.15
CA ARG A 91 -19.19 -4.41 2.59
C ARG A 91 -20.09 -3.96 1.43
N ARG A 92 -20.62 -2.73 1.47
CA ARG A 92 -21.40 -2.15 0.36
C ARG A 92 -20.52 -1.81 -0.84
N LEU A 93 -19.34 -1.20 -0.62
CA LEU A 93 -18.36 -0.84 -1.65
C LEU A 93 -17.83 -2.08 -2.39
N ARG A 94 -17.44 -3.13 -1.65
CA ARG A 94 -17.01 -4.41 -2.24
C ARG A 94 -18.10 -5.05 -3.11
N ARG A 95 -19.35 -5.05 -2.65
CA ARG A 95 -20.49 -5.55 -3.44
C ARG A 95 -20.75 -4.75 -4.73
N ARG A 96 -20.27 -3.51 -4.78
CA ARG A 96 -20.34 -2.63 -5.96
C ARG A 96 -19.05 -2.68 -6.81
N GLY A 97 -18.14 -3.59 -6.47
CA GLY A 97 -16.88 -3.79 -7.20
C GLY A 97 -15.90 -2.63 -7.06
N ILE A 98 -16.00 -1.83 -6.00
CA ILE A 98 -14.98 -0.81 -5.73
C ILE A 98 -13.69 -1.51 -5.31
N GLN A 99 -12.58 -1.20 -5.97
CA GLN A 99 -11.27 -1.78 -5.69
C GLN A 99 -10.49 -0.95 -4.67
N LEU A 100 -10.57 0.37 -4.72
CA LEU A 100 -9.84 1.25 -3.80
C LEU A 100 -10.79 2.13 -3.00
N LEU A 101 -10.48 2.31 -1.72
CA LEU A 101 -11.13 3.29 -0.83
C LEU A 101 -10.11 4.36 -0.49
N VAL A 102 -10.49 5.63 -0.67
CA VAL A 102 -9.68 6.80 -0.32
C VAL A 102 -10.42 7.64 0.70
N ARG A 103 -9.78 7.97 1.81
CA ARG A 103 -10.38 8.80 2.87
C ARG A 103 -10.27 10.28 2.53
N LEU A 104 -11.32 11.05 2.80
CA LEU A 104 -11.36 12.49 2.60
C LEU A 104 -11.16 13.26 3.93
N PRO A 105 -10.46 14.41 3.90
CA PRO A 105 -9.72 14.95 2.76
C PRO A 105 -8.45 14.13 2.48
N ALA A 106 -8.15 13.88 1.21
CA ALA A 106 -6.90 13.28 0.77
C ALA A 106 -6.01 14.34 0.11
N GLN A 107 -4.70 14.19 0.25
CA GLN A 107 -3.75 15.12 -0.35
C GLN A 107 -3.83 15.07 -1.88
N ARG A 108 -3.62 16.22 -2.55
CA ARG A 108 -3.60 16.34 -4.02
C ARG A 108 -2.65 15.32 -4.66
N GLU A 109 -1.52 15.09 -4.01
CA GLU A 109 -0.48 14.19 -4.48
C GLU A 109 -0.94 12.72 -4.47
N THR A 110 -1.66 12.30 -3.42
CA THR A 110 -2.29 10.97 -3.36
C THR A 110 -3.20 10.73 -4.56
N TRP A 111 -4.05 11.71 -4.90
CA TRP A 111 -4.92 11.62 -6.07
C TRP A 111 -4.15 11.56 -7.39
N ARG A 112 -3.11 12.38 -7.53
CA ARG A 112 -2.25 12.39 -8.72
C ARG A 112 -1.63 11.02 -8.96
N LEU A 113 -1.09 10.39 -7.92
CA LEU A 113 -0.49 9.07 -8.00
C LEU A 113 -1.51 7.97 -8.28
N LEU A 114 -2.69 8.02 -7.65
CA LEU A 114 -3.78 7.08 -7.92
C LEU A 114 -4.26 7.15 -9.37
N ILE A 115 -4.47 8.36 -9.88
CA ILE A 115 -4.90 8.58 -11.26
C ILE A 115 -3.81 8.13 -12.23
N ALA A 116 -2.55 8.52 -12.00
CA ALA A 116 -1.43 8.09 -12.83
C ALA A 116 -1.32 6.56 -12.87
N ARG A 117 -1.47 5.89 -11.73
CA ARG A 117 -1.51 4.43 -11.64
C ARG A 117 -2.69 3.83 -12.40
N ALA A 118 -3.88 4.39 -12.26
CA ALA A 118 -5.09 3.90 -12.91
C ALA A 118 -4.99 3.98 -14.44
N LEU A 119 -4.40 5.07 -14.94
CA LEU A 119 -4.25 5.33 -16.38
C LEU A 119 -2.98 4.71 -16.96
N HIS A 120 -2.12 4.17 -16.11
CA HIS A 120 -0.95 3.45 -16.58
C HIS A 120 -1.39 2.12 -17.17
N GLN A 121 -1.67 2.13 -18.47
CA GLN A 121 -1.97 0.93 -19.29
C GLN A 121 -0.71 0.11 -19.60
N GLY A 122 0.41 0.34 -18.90
CA GLY A 122 1.52 -0.60 -18.96
C GLY A 122 1.01 -1.94 -18.46
N ASP A 123 1.18 -2.99 -19.25
CA ASP A 123 0.80 -4.33 -18.82
C ASP A 123 1.52 -4.63 -17.50
N GLU A 124 0.83 -4.56 -16.36
CA GLU A 124 1.35 -5.08 -15.10
C GLU A 124 1.32 -6.60 -15.21
N ARG A 125 2.32 -7.16 -15.91
CA ARG A 125 2.44 -8.61 -16.16
C ARG A 125 3.01 -9.35 -14.95
N ARG A 126 3.36 -8.66 -13.86
CA ARG A 126 3.89 -9.33 -12.68
C ARG A 126 2.77 -10.05 -11.96
N THR A 127 2.89 -11.37 -11.92
CA THR A 127 2.02 -12.22 -11.10
C THR A 127 2.48 -12.29 -9.65
N ASP A 128 3.76 -11.99 -9.39
CA ASP A 128 4.39 -12.24 -8.09
C ASP A 128 4.86 -10.93 -7.44
N PRO A 129 4.54 -10.71 -6.15
CA PRO A 129 5.01 -9.55 -5.41
C PRO A 129 6.54 -9.55 -5.31
N ARG A 130 7.11 -8.35 -5.28
CA ARG A 130 8.54 -8.12 -5.14
C ARG A 130 8.84 -7.26 -3.92
N VAL A 131 10.05 -7.41 -3.37
CA VAL A 131 10.56 -6.63 -2.23
C VAL A 131 11.96 -6.12 -2.55
N THR A 132 12.34 -4.98 -1.98
CA THR A 132 13.65 -4.33 -2.18
C THR A 132 14.50 -4.45 -0.91
N PRO A 133 15.18 -5.58 -0.68
CA PRO A 133 15.86 -5.83 0.59
C PRO A 133 17.23 -5.12 0.72
N ASP A 134 17.81 -4.64 -0.38
CA ASP A 134 19.12 -3.95 -0.43
C ASP A 134 20.24 -4.61 0.38
N LEU A 135 20.34 -5.94 0.29
CA LEU A 135 21.25 -6.74 1.11
C LEU A 135 22.50 -7.21 0.33
N PRO A 136 23.67 -7.31 0.97
CA PRO A 136 24.81 -7.97 0.36
C PRO A 136 24.52 -9.46 0.17
N VAL A 137 24.93 -10.02 -0.98
CA VAL A 137 24.85 -11.46 -1.22
C VAL A 137 26.23 -12.08 -1.29
N GLU A 138 26.34 -13.28 -0.73
CA GLU A 138 27.55 -14.09 -0.84
C GLU A 138 27.53 -14.80 -2.19
N ALA A 139 28.31 -14.30 -3.13
CA ALA A 139 28.37 -14.83 -4.47
C ALA A 139 29.81 -15.11 -4.87
N GLU A 140 30.00 -15.94 -5.90
CA GLU A 140 31.25 -15.94 -6.68
C GLU A 140 31.49 -14.56 -7.35
N LEU A 141 30.45 -13.74 -7.38
CA LEU A 141 30.45 -12.36 -7.82
C LEU A 141 30.99 -11.46 -6.71
N ARG A 142 32.16 -10.85 -6.94
CA ARG A 142 32.73 -9.89 -6.01
C ARG A 142 31.77 -8.72 -5.80
N GLU A 143 31.55 -8.37 -4.53
CA GLU A 143 30.77 -7.20 -4.10
C GLU A 143 29.34 -7.14 -4.69
N ALA A 144 28.63 -8.27 -4.69
CA ALA A 144 27.26 -8.33 -5.17
C ALA A 144 26.23 -7.87 -4.11
N MET A 145 25.21 -7.14 -4.55
CA MET A 145 24.11 -6.63 -3.73
C MET A 145 22.77 -7.01 -4.35
N LEU A 146 21.86 -7.57 -3.57
CA LEU A 146 20.49 -7.88 -3.96
C LEU A 146 19.62 -6.63 -3.79
N VAL A 147 19.13 -6.11 -4.90
CA VAL A 147 18.37 -4.85 -4.96
C VAL A 147 16.86 -5.11 -4.93
N ASP A 148 16.43 -6.17 -5.61
CA ASP A 148 15.03 -6.54 -5.77
C ASP A 148 14.92 -8.06 -5.75
N LEU A 149 13.88 -8.60 -5.11
CA LEU A 149 13.64 -10.02 -4.97
C LEU A 149 12.16 -10.40 -5.11
N SER A 150 11.92 -11.46 -5.86
CA SER A 150 10.62 -12.11 -6.04
C SER A 150 10.76 -13.64 -5.92
N ASN A 151 9.64 -14.37 -5.98
CA ASN A 151 9.68 -15.84 -6.00
C ASN A 151 10.28 -16.43 -7.30
N ARG A 152 10.38 -15.64 -8.38
CA ARG A 152 10.81 -16.12 -9.72
C ARG A 152 12.15 -15.55 -10.18
N GLY A 153 12.67 -14.55 -9.51
CA GLY A 153 13.90 -13.90 -9.90
C GLY A 153 14.26 -12.73 -8.99
N CYS A 154 15.38 -12.09 -9.31
CA CYS A 154 15.90 -10.96 -8.56
C CYS A 154 16.67 -9.99 -9.45
N ARG A 155 17.00 -8.82 -8.90
CA ARG A 155 18.02 -7.92 -9.46
C ARG A 155 19.22 -7.88 -8.52
N ILE A 156 20.40 -8.13 -9.07
CA ILE A 156 21.67 -8.01 -8.35
C ILE A 156 22.52 -6.90 -8.97
N GLN A 157 23.22 -6.14 -8.15
CA GLN A 157 24.27 -5.22 -8.59
C GLN A 157 25.63 -5.81 -8.32
N THR A 158 26.53 -5.79 -9.30
CA THR A 158 27.90 -6.25 -9.13
C THR A 158 28.86 -5.47 -10.03
N ARG A 159 30.15 -5.46 -9.66
CA ARG A 159 31.25 -5.01 -10.53
C ARG A 159 31.81 -6.13 -11.41
N THR A 160 31.42 -7.37 -11.11
CA THR A 160 31.89 -8.54 -11.87
C THR A 160 31.38 -8.44 -13.30
N PRO A 161 32.25 -8.55 -14.32
CA PRO A 161 31.81 -8.55 -15.70
C PRO A 161 31.03 -9.84 -15.96
N LEU A 162 29.75 -9.68 -16.29
CA LEU A 162 28.83 -10.75 -16.64
C LEU A 162 28.24 -10.50 -18.03
N ALA A 163 27.72 -11.55 -18.65
CA ALA A 163 26.99 -11.54 -19.91
C ALA A 163 25.56 -12.07 -19.74
N VAL A 164 24.66 -11.65 -20.63
CA VAL A 164 23.31 -12.22 -20.69
C VAL A 164 23.41 -13.70 -21.05
N GLY A 165 22.70 -14.55 -20.30
CA GLY A 165 22.73 -16.01 -20.42
C GLY A 165 23.62 -16.71 -19.40
N ASP A 166 24.55 -15.99 -18.77
CA ASP A 166 25.44 -16.53 -17.76
C ASP A 166 24.64 -17.10 -16.59
N ALA A 167 25.07 -18.27 -16.11
CA ALA A 167 24.56 -18.84 -14.89
C ALA A 167 25.21 -18.13 -13.70
N VAL A 168 24.41 -17.76 -12.72
CA VAL A 168 24.88 -17.13 -11.48
C VAL A 168 24.40 -17.93 -10.28
N ARG A 169 25.29 -18.07 -9.30
CA ARG A 169 24.99 -18.66 -8.00
C ARG A 169 25.41 -17.68 -6.93
N PHE A 170 24.51 -17.47 -5.98
CA PHE A 170 24.74 -16.60 -4.84
C PHE A 170 23.89 -17.07 -3.67
N SER A 171 24.17 -16.60 -2.47
CA SER A 171 23.40 -16.92 -1.29
C SER A 171 23.03 -15.66 -0.52
N ILE A 172 21.82 -15.63 0.02
CA ILE A 172 21.42 -14.62 0.97
C ILE A 172 21.98 -15.03 2.34
N PRO A 173 22.75 -14.16 3.03
CA PRO A 173 23.33 -14.48 4.32
C PRO A 173 22.27 -14.89 5.34
N ALA A 174 22.59 -15.89 6.16
CA ALA A 174 21.70 -16.39 7.21
C ALA A 174 21.22 -15.29 8.17
N ALA A 175 22.11 -14.36 8.53
CA ALA A 175 21.82 -13.22 9.41
C ALA A 175 20.77 -12.25 8.84
N SER A 176 20.49 -12.29 7.54
CA SER A 176 19.49 -11.46 6.87
C SER A 176 18.13 -12.18 6.72
N LEU A 177 18.05 -13.46 7.07
CA LEU A 177 16.83 -14.26 6.91
C LEU A 177 16.01 -14.29 8.21
N PRO A 178 14.68 -14.23 8.11
CA PRO A 178 13.81 -14.25 9.29
C PRO A 178 13.55 -15.65 9.85
N ASP A 179 14.06 -16.70 9.21
CA ASP A 179 13.77 -18.09 9.57
C ASP A 179 14.58 -18.59 10.78
N GLY A 180 15.48 -17.77 11.32
CA GLY A 180 16.33 -18.08 12.47
C GLY A 180 17.37 -19.17 12.20
N ARG A 181 17.54 -19.61 10.95
CA ARG A 181 18.51 -20.64 10.59
C ARG A 181 19.89 -20.02 10.44
N SER A 182 20.92 -20.77 10.79
CA SER A 182 22.33 -20.38 10.59
C SER A 182 22.82 -20.61 9.16
N GLU A 183 22.07 -21.37 8.36
CA GLU A 183 22.43 -21.70 6.98
C GLU A 183 21.99 -20.59 6.01
N PRO A 184 22.89 -20.12 5.12
CA PRO A 184 22.51 -19.15 4.10
C PRO A 184 21.46 -19.74 3.14
N LEU A 185 20.75 -18.89 2.42
CA LEU A 185 19.76 -19.32 1.43
C LEU A 185 20.39 -19.32 0.03
N PRO A 186 20.78 -20.50 -0.50
CA PRO A 186 21.40 -20.56 -1.82
C PRO A 186 20.36 -20.33 -2.91
N LEU A 187 20.71 -19.48 -3.87
CA LEU A 187 19.91 -19.14 -5.03
C LEU A 187 20.76 -19.32 -6.30
N SER A 188 20.12 -19.81 -7.35
CA SER A 188 20.74 -19.93 -8.66
C SER A 188 19.78 -19.49 -9.75
N GLY A 189 20.35 -18.98 -10.83
CA GLY A 189 19.58 -18.53 -11.96
C GLY A 189 20.45 -18.13 -13.14
N ARG A 190 19.80 -17.53 -14.15
CA ARG A 190 20.47 -17.03 -15.34
C ARG A 190 20.20 -15.56 -15.53
N ILE A 191 21.24 -14.85 -15.96
CA ILE A 191 21.13 -13.43 -16.29
C ILE A 191 20.30 -13.28 -17.55
N ARG A 192 19.23 -12.50 -17.46
CA ARG A 192 18.36 -12.16 -18.60
C ARG A 192 18.63 -10.76 -19.15
N ARG A 193 19.09 -9.83 -18.30
CA ARG A 193 19.56 -8.53 -18.75
C ARG A 193 20.65 -7.99 -17.84
N ILE A 194 21.47 -7.15 -18.42
CA ILE A 194 22.52 -6.37 -17.77
C ILE A 194 22.41 -4.94 -18.25
N ALA A 195 22.72 -4.01 -17.37
CA ALA A 195 23.11 -2.67 -17.77
C ALA A 195 23.68 -1.94 -16.58
N GLN A 196 24.07 -0.74 -16.93
CA GLN A 196 25.01 0.05 -16.23
C GLN A 196 24.36 1.41 -16.07
N LEU A 197 24.22 1.83 -14.83
CA LEU A 197 23.81 3.18 -14.54
C LEU A 197 24.91 4.13 -15.05
N ALA A 198 24.51 5.21 -15.72
CA ALA A 198 25.46 6.21 -16.20
C ALA A 198 26.32 6.72 -15.02
N GLY A 199 27.65 6.69 -15.17
CA GLY A 199 28.58 7.10 -14.12
C GLY A 199 28.84 6.06 -13.02
N SER A 200 28.23 4.87 -13.07
CA SER A 200 28.52 3.77 -12.15
C SER A 200 29.46 2.72 -12.75
N ASP A 201 30.38 2.21 -11.93
CA ASP A 201 31.17 1.03 -12.25
C ASP A 201 30.41 -0.29 -11.98
N ARG A 202 29.22 -0.20 -11.39
CA ARG A 202 28.35 -1.33 -11.11
C ARG A 202 27.39 -1.59 -12.26
N ARG A 203 27.10 -2.87 -12.46
CA ARG A 203 26.10 -3.37 -13.39
C ARG A 203 24.94 -3.98 -12.62
N THR A 204 23.72 -3.59 -12.95
CA THR A 204 22.50 -4.23 -12.49
C THR A 204 22.15 -5.37 -13.43
N CYS A 205 22.14 -6.58 -12.89
CA CYS A 205 21.83 -7.82 -13.58
C CYS A 205 20.46 -8.33 -13.11
N ALA A 206 19.54 -8.51 -14.04
CA ALA A 206 18.29 -9.18 -13.78
C ALA A 206 18.48 -10.69 -13.94
N VAL A 207 18.19 -11.44 -12.87
CA VAL A 207 18.39 -12.88 -12.77
C VAL A 207 17.03 -13.55 -12.70
N VAL A 208 16.77 -14.48 -13.61
CA VAL A 208 15.63 -15.39 -13.50
C VAL A 208 16.11 -16.67 -12.84
N PHE A 209 15.41 -17.06 -11.80
CA PHE A 209 15.72 -18.24 -11.02
C PHE A 209 15.51 -19.52 -11.81
N ASP A 210 16.37 -20.52 -11.57
CA ASP A 210 16.24 -21.81 -12.23
C ASP A 210 14.90 -22.47 -11.88
N ALA A 211 14.30 -23.16 -12.87
CA ALA A 211 12.99 -23.78 -12.68
C ALA A 211 13.02 -24.89 -11.63
N ASP A 212 14.15 -25.60 -11.53
CA ASP A 212 14.42 -26.73 -10.65
C ASP A 212 14.90 -26.34 -9.23
N LEU A 213 14.80 -25.06 -8.86
CA LEU A 213 15.09 -24.61 -7.49
C LEU A 213 14.34 -25.47 -6.45
N PRO A 214 15.05 -26.07 -5.47
CA PRO A 214 14.43 -26.98 -4.51
C PRO A 214 13.22 -26.36 -3.81
N ARG A 215 12.18 -27.17 -3.58
CA ARG A 215 10.94 -26.72 -2.94
C ARG A 215 11.19 -26.09 -1.57
N THR A 216 12.14 -26.62 -0.81
CA THR A 216 12.56 -26.09 0.50
C THR A 216 13.18 -24.70 0.37
N THR A 217 14.02 -24.47 -0.64
CA THR A 217 14.58 -23.16 -0.96
C THR A 217 13.49 -22.16 -1.33
N ARG A 218 12.53 -22.55 -2.19
CA ARG A 218 11.40 -21.69 -2.55
C ARG A 218 10.55 -21.32 -1.33
N GLN A 219 10.28 -22.26 -0.43
CA GLN A 219 9.54 -21.98 0.80
C GLN A 219 10.26 -20.96 1.68
N ARG A 220 11.57 -21.13 1.89
CA ARG A 220 12.39 -20.16 2.65
C ARG A 220 12.40 -18.78 1.98
N LEU A 221 12.53 -18.75 0.66
CA LEU A 221 12.48 -17.52 -0.13
C LEU A 221 11.13 -16.80 0.03
N THR A 222 10.02 -17.50 -0.09
CA THR A 222 8.68 -16.92 0.11
C THR A 222 8.51 -16.38 1.53
N SER A 223 8.99 -17.10 2.55
CA SER A 223 8.96 -16.61 3.93
C SER A 223 9.79 -15.33 4.11
N ALA A 224 10.96 -15.24 3.49
CA ALA A 224 11.79 -14.04 3.52
C ALA A 224 11.11 -12.85 2.82
N ILE A 225 10.52 -13.07 1.64
CA ILE A 225 9.78 -12.04 0.90
C ILE A 225 8.60 -11.52 1.73
N ASN A 226 7.79 -12.40 2.30
CA ASN A 226 6.64 -11.99 3.12
C ASN A 226 7.06 -11.18 4.35
N HIS A 227 8.17 -11.56 4.98
CA HIS A 227 8.73 -10.82 6.11
C HIS A 227 9.17 -9.41 5.69
N TRP A 228 9.93 -9.28 4.60
CA TRP A 228 10.37 -7.98 4.10
C TRP A 228 9.22 -7.11 3.60
N ALA A 229 8.22 -7.70 2.96
CA ALA A 229 7.00 -7.00 2.53
C ALA A 229 6.20 -6.43 3.71
N SER A 230 6.32 -7.03 4.90
CA SER A 230 5.63 -6.58 6.11
C SER A 230 6.33 -5.41 6.81
N GLY A 231 7.50 -4.96 6.31
CA GLY A 231 8.19 -3.76 6.80
C GLY A 231 9.06 -3.95 8.04
N ASP A 232 9.28 -5.17 8.52
CA ASP A 232 10.08 -5.47 9.72
C ASP A 232 11.62 -5.39 9.51
N SER A 233 12.09 -4.99 8.32
CA SER A 233 13.51 -4.75 8.06
C SER A 233 13.93 -3.39 8.62
N ALA A 234 14.35 -3.36 9.89
CA ALA A 234 14.85 -2.17 10.58
C ALA A 234 16.20 -1.63 10.07
N ALA A 235 16.67 -2.02 8.88
CA ALA A 235 17.97 -1.60 8.37
C ALA A 235 17.93 -1.32 6.87
N LEU A 236 18.58 -0.20 6.51
CA LEU A 236 19.11 0.19 5.19
C LEU A 236 18.26 1.18 4.38
N LEU A 237 18.49 2.47 4.64
CA LEU A 237 18.19 3.56 3.71
C LEU A 237 19.42 3.81 2.81
N ARG A 238 19.34 3.49 1.52
CA ARG A 238 20.28 3.93 0.46
C ARG A 238 19.50 4.35 -0.80
N PRO A 239 20.02 5.28 -1.62
CA PRO A 239 19.34 5.73 -2.82
C PRO A 239 19.27 4.63 -3.89
N ALA A 240 18.10 4.53 -4.53
CA ALA A 240 17.82 3.55 -5.58
C ALA A 240 18.72 3.78 -6.81
N VAL A 241 19.23 2.70 -7.39
CA VAL A 241 20.04 2.71 -8.61
C VAL A 241 19.16 2.24 -9.76
N GLU A 242 18.97 3.08 -10.78
CA GLU A 242 18.24 2.70 -11.99
C GLU A 242 18.99 1.58 -12.73
N GLY A 243 18.27 0.50 -13.02
CA GLY A 243 18.75 -0.64 -13.77
C GLY A 243 17.97 -0.81 -15.07
N PRO A 244 18.44 -1.65 -15.98
CA PRO A 244 17.85 -1.76 -17.31
C PRO A 244 16.77 -2.82 -17.48
N ALA A 245 16.08 -2.71 -18.62
CA ALA A 245 14.84 -3.39 -18.92
C ALA A 245 14.83 -4.86 -19.50
N ILE A 246 14.69 -5.94 -18.75
CA ILE A 246 14.63 -7.34 -19.25
C ILE A 246 13.89 -7.51 -20.63
N PRO A 247 14.52 -8.03 -21.70
CA PRO A 247 13.81 -8.24 -22.97
C PRO A 247 12.85 -9.43 -22.90
N ALA A 248 11.77 -9.36 -23.69
CA ALA A 248 10.75 -10.40 -23.89
C ALA A 248 11.36 -11.80 -24.05
N CYS A 249 11.21 -12.65 -23.03
CA CYS A 249 11.68 -14.03 -23.02
C CYS A 249 10.49 -14.97 -22.84
N ARG A 250 10.31 -15.91 -23.79
CA ARG A 250 9.41 -17.06 -23.63
C ARG A 250 10.19 -18.22 -23.02
N LEU A 251 9.71 -18.74 -21.90
CA LEU A 251 10.28 -19.94 -21.30
C LEU A 251 9.74 -21.19 -22.01
N PRO A 252 10.59 -22.16 -22.38
CA PRO A 252 10.13 -23.42 -22.97
C PRO A 252 9.16 -24.20 -22.08
N SER A 253 9.24 -24.01 -20.76
CA SER A 253 8.37 -24.63 -19.77
C SER A 253 7.03 -23.91 -19.57
N LEU A 254 6.87 -22.69 -20.09
CA LEU A 254 5.67 -21.85 -19.95
C LEU A 254 5.46 -21.07 -21.28
N PRO A 255 5.01 -21.75 -22.36
CA PRO A 255 4.97 -21.19 -23.70
C PRO A 255 4.02 -19.98 -23.84
N ASP A 256 3.05 -19.86 -22.93
CA ASP A 256 2.03 -18.81 -22.95
C ASP A 256 2.42 -17.56 -22.13
N LEU A 257 3.58 -17.57 -21.45
CA LEU A 257 4.04 -16.47 -20.60
C LEU A 257 5.27 -15.78 -21.20
N MET A 258 5.16 -14.46 -21.44
CA MET A 258 6.20 -13.61 -22.03
C MET A 258 6.71 -12.62 -20.98
N LEU A 259 8.02 -12.60 -20.73
CA LEU A 259 8.67 -11.77 -19.71
C LEU A 259 9.44 -10.60 -20.35
N ASP A 260 8.93 -9.36 -20.32
CA ASP A 260 9.62 -8.13 -20.76
C ASP A 260 9.58 -7.00 -19.71
N ASP A 261 9.97 -5.77 -20.07
CA ASP A 261 10.36 -4.72 -19.10
C ASP A 261 9.96 -3.28 -19.50
N GLU A 262 8.87 -3.14 -20.25
CA GLU A 262 7.96 -1.96 -20.11
C GLU A 262 7.09 -2.07 -18.84
N THR A 263 7.41 -3.07 -18.02
CA THR A 263 6.54 -3.85 -17.13
C THR A 263 6.97 -3.70 -15.66
N ASP A 264 8.05 -2.94 -15.41
CA ASP A 264 8.99 -3.37 -14.38
C ASP A 264 9.75 -2.29 -13.53
N PRO A 265 9.10 -1.22 -13.03
CA PRO A 265 9.70 -0.34 -12.02
C PRO A 265 9.77 -0.97 -10.61
N PRO A 266 10.80 -0.68 -9.78
CA PRO A 266 10.82 -1.08 -8.38
C PRO A 266 9.80 -0.28 -7.56
N ILE A 267 9.06 -0.94 -6.66
CA ILE A 267 8.26 -0.27 -5.62
C ILE A 267 9.24 0.19 -4.53
N ARG A 268 9.32 1.51 -4.30
CA ARG A 268 10.24 2.13 -3.35
C ARG A 268 9.67 2.01 -1.92
N ALA A 269 10.35 1.29 -1.04
CA ALA A 269 10.16 1.49 0.40
C ALA A 269 11.06 2.65 0.84
N GLY A 270 10.49 3.83 1.11
CA GLY A 270 11.21 4.94 1.74
C GLY A 270 11.51 6.16 0.86
N SER A 271 10.51 6.71 0.17
CA SER A 271 10.59 8.12 -0.24
C SER A 271 10.38 9.00 0.98
N ASP A 272 11.46 9.57 1.51
CA ASP A 272 11.38 10.70 2.44
C ASP A 272 10.77 11.90 1.69
N VAL A 273 9.46 12.05 1.81
CA VAL A 273 8.78 13.31 1.52
C VAL A 273 9.13 14.23 2.69
N ALA A 274 10.05 15.16 2.47
CA ALA A 274 10.20 16.31 3.35
C ALA A 274 8.94 17.18 3.23
N ILE A 275 7.93 16.88 4.05
CA ILE A 275 6.74 17.72 4.19
C ILE A 275 7.16 18.95 5.00
N GLU A 276 7.50 20.04 4.33
CA GLU A 276 7.50 21.36 4.96
C GLU A 276 6.05 21.73 5.32
N LEU A 277 5.68 21.45 6.57
CA LEU A 277 4.42 21.88 7.16
C LEU A 277 4.41 23.41 7.27
N SER A 278 3.95 24.07 6.21
CA SER A 278 3.64 25.49 6.23
C SER A 278 2.36 25.70 7.05
N THR A 279 2.47 25.93 8.35
CA THR A 279 1.35 26.36 9.19
C THR A 279 0.98 27.80 8.84
N ARG A 280 0.09 27.99 7.86
CA ARG A 280 -0.76 29.18 7.77
C ARG A 280 -2.18 28.79 8.17
N VAL A 281 -2.49 29.06 9.44
CA VAL A 281 -3.87 29.07 9.93
C VAL A 281 -4.44 30.43 9.58
N GLU A 282 -5.19 30.52 8.50
CA GLU A 282 -6.09 31.64 8.27
C GLU A 282 -7.39 31.41 9.06
N PRO A 283 -7.88 32.39 9.82
CA PRO A 283 -9.10 32.26 10.59
C PRO A 283 -10.31 32.39 9.66
N HIS A 284 -10.93 31.26 9.29
CA HIS A 284 -12.24 31.31 8.64
C HIS A 284 -13.35 31.57 9.66
N ALA A 285 -14.09 32.63 9.39
CA ALA A 285 -15.23 33.11 10.16
C ALA A 285 -16.33 32.05 10.26
N ALA A 286 -16.94 31.99 11.44
CA ALA A 286 -17.99 31.07 11.81
C ALA A 286 -19.29 31.37 11.05
N GLU A 287 -19.72 30.43 10.21
CA GLU A 287 -21.12 30.29 9.82
C GLU A 287 -21.71 29.04 10.50
N SER A 288 -22.88 29.23 11.10
CA SER A 288 -23.57 28.34 12.04
C SER A 288 -23.96 26.98 11.43
N PRO A 289 -23.76 25.84 12.12
CA PRO A 289 -24.20 24.54 11.63
C PRO A 289 -25.62 24.20 12.10
N GLU A 290 -26.49 23.91 11.13
CA GLU A 290 -27.70 23.13 11.38
C GLU A 290 -27.33 21.66 11.65
N THR A 291 -27.55 21.28 12.91
CA THR A 291 -27.73 19.94 13.50
C THR A 291 -27.63 18.73 12.57
N SER A 292 -26.43 18.14 12.51
CA SER A 292 -26.24 16.70 12.25
C SER A 292 -26.16 15.97 13.59
N GLU A 293 -27.31 15.65 14.15
CA GLU A 293 -27.41 14.78 15.33
C GLU A 293 -26.99 13.35 14.96
N THR A 294 -25.73 12.97 15.22
CA THR A 294 -25.35 11.62 15.69
C THR A 294 -23.84 11.40 15.83
N ASN A 295 -22.97 12.32 15.39
CA ASN A 295 -21.52 12.12 15.56
C ASN A 295 -21.04 12.67 16.91
N ARG A 296 -21.23 11.91 18.00
CA ARG A 296 -20.68 12.25 19.33
C ARG A 296 -19.14 12.18 19.41
N ARG A 297 -18.44 11.94 18.30
CA ARG A 297 -16.98 11.75 18.27
C ARG A 297 -16.31 13.09 18.01
N GLY A 298 -15.41 13.49 18.92
CA GLY A 298 -14.70 14.78 18.82
C GLY A 298 -13.35 14.74 18.10
N SER A 299 -12.93 13.60 17.52
CA SER A 299 -11.61 13.48 16.87
C SER A 299 -11.59 12.44 15.75
N PRO A 300 -10.83 12.67 14.66
CA PRO A 300 -10.68 11.73 13.55
C PRO A 300 -9.99 10.43 14.00
N ARG A 301 -10.31 9.33 13.31
CA ARG A 301 -9.70 8.00 13.54
C ARG A 301 -9.18 7.41 12.23
N GLY A 302 -7.94 6.91 12.22
CA GLY A 302 -7.38 6.15 11.10
C GLY A 302 -7.35 4.65 11.40
N LEU A 303 -7.29 3.81 10.36
CA LEU A 303 -7.05 2.38 10.55
C LEU A 303 -5.63 2.13 11.04
N PHE A 304 -5.47 1.25 12.01
CA PHE A 304 -4.18 0.88 12.58
C PHE A 304 -4.08 -0.65 12.76
N PRO A 305 -4.07 -1.45 11.67
CA PRO A 305 -4.03 -2.90 11.73
C PRO A 305 -2.61 -3.41 12.02
N ALA A 306 -2.00 -2.94 13.10
CA ALA A 306 -0.63 -3.30 13.49
C ALA A 306 -0.63 -4.05 14.82
N VAL A 307 0.33 -4.97 14.96
CA VAL A 307 0.59 -5.64 16.24
C VAL A 307 1.24 -4.63 17.19
N VAL A 308 0.59 -4.39 18.33
CA VAL A 308 1.04 -3.49 19.37
C VAL A 308 1.48 -4.30 20.58
N ARG A 309 2.71 -4.04 21.03
CA ARG A 309 3.20 -4.60 22.29
C ARG A 309 2.55 -3.87 23.46
N ALA A 310 2.05 -4.63 24.42
CA ALA A 310 1.47 -4.10 25.64
C ALA A 310 2.04 -4.79 26.87
N THR A 311 1.91 -4.14 28.03
CA THR A 311 2.23 -4.72 29.34
C THR A 311 0.99 -4.64 30.22
N HIS A 312 0.45 -5.79 30.60
CA HIS A 312 -0.71 -5.95 31.49
C HIS A 312 -0.26 -6.73 32.73
N GLU A 313 -0.48 -6.20 33.93
CA GLU A 313 -0.04 -6.82 35.19
C GLU A 313 1.43 -7.30 35.17
N GLU A 314 2.32 -6.44 34.65
CA GLU A 314 3.76 -6.72 34.46
C GLU A 314 4.09 -7.83 33.43
N ARG A 315 3.09 -8.42 32.78
CA ARG A 315 3.28 -9.43 31.73
C ARG A 315 3.21 -8.79 30.34
N PRO A 316 4.17 -9.08 29.44
CA PRO A 316 4.08 -8.64 28.07
C PRO A 316 3.01 -9.43 27.32
N ILE A 317 2.10 -8.71 26.65
CA ILE A 317 1.12 -9.27 25.73
C ILE A 317 1.22 -8.56 24.37
N ALA A 318 0.70 -9.18 23.32
CA ALA A 318 0.61 -8.58 21.99
C ALA A 318 -0.87 -8.45 21.61
N VAL A 319 -1.29 -7.26 21.21
CA VAL A 319 -2.66 -6.99 20.76
C VAL A 319 -2.64 -6.49 19.34
N VAL A 320 -3.66 -6.80 18.55
CA VAL A 320 -3.77 -6.30 17.17
C VAL A 320 -4.65 -5.06 17.17
N GLY A 321 -4.10 -3.94 16.74
CA GLY A 321 -4.86 -2.72 16.52
C GLY A 321 -5.88 -2.86 15.41
N ARG A 322 -6.94 -2.06 15.46
CA ARG A 322 -7.93 -1.92 14.39
C ARG A 322 -8.02 -0.48 13.91
N ASP A 323 -8.22 0.44 14.84
CA ASP A 323 -8.25 1.87 14.57
C ASP A 323 -7.54 2.66 15.68
N LEU A 324 -7.01 3.82 15.32
CA LEU A 324 -6.29 4.72 16.21
C LEU A 324 -6.81 6.15 16.08
N SER A 325 -6.91 6.83 17.22
CA SER A 325 -7.23 8.25 17.31
C SER A 325 -6.31 8.92 18.33
N ALA A 326 -6.33 10.26 18.39
CA ALA A 326 -5.58 11.01 19.39
C ALA A 326 -5.95 10.69 20.86
N ARG A 327 -7.11 10.06 21.09
CA ARG A 327 -7.69 9.85 22.42
C ARG A 327 -7.89 8.39 22.79
N GLY A 328 -7.69 7.47 21.85
CA GLY A 328 -7.92 6.06 22.09
C GLY A 328 -7.67 5.21 20.86
N MET A 329 -7.90 3.92 21.04
CA MET A 329 -7.62 2.89 20.05
C MET A 329 -8.70 1.83 20.13
N ARG A 330 -8.95 1.13 19.04
CA ARG A 330 -9.68 -0.14 19.06
C ARG A 330 -8.70 -1.26 18.79
N ILE A 331 -8.78 -2.32 19.57
CA ILE A 331 -7.97 -3.52 19.40
C ILE A 331 -8.88 -4.73 19.19
N GLU A 332 -8.33 -5.81 18.62
CA GLU A 332 -9.00 -7.11 18.63
C GLU A 332 -9.23 -7.61 20.05
N ARG A 333 -10.23 -8.48 20.23
CA ARG A 333 -10.47 -9.11 21.53
C ARG A 333 -9.26 -9.94 21.92
N HIS A 334 -8.77 -9.74 23.14
CA HIS A 334 -7.68 -10.49 23.74
C HIS A 334 -8.20 -11.23 24.98
N PRO A 335 -7.94 -12.54 25.15
CA PRO A 335 -8.53 -13.33 26.23
C PRO A 335 -8.09 -12.89 27.64
N GLU A 336 -6.96 -12.18 27.75
CA GLU A 336 -6.42 -11.67 29.02
C GLU A 336 -6.84 -10.25 29.35
N LEU A 337 -7.71 -9.62 28.55
CA LEU A 337 -8.19 -8.25 28.78
C LEU A 337 -9.71 -8.23 28.98
N ALA A 338 -10.15 -7.59 30.05
CA ALA A 338 -11.54 -7.37 30.41
C ALA A 338 -11.87 -5.87 30.50
N LEU A 339 -13.16 -5.56 30.56
CA LEU A 339 -13.64 -4.19 30.74
C LEU A 339 -13.12 -3.60 32.07
N GLY A 340 -12.51 -2.42 32.01
CA GLY A 340 -11.92 -1.72 33.16
C GLY A 340 -10.42 -1.99 33.36
N ASP A 341 -9.86 -3.01 32.70
CA ASP A 341 -8.44 -3.32 32.80
C ASP A 341 -7.58 -2.14 32.35
N ARG A 342 -6.40 -2.02 32.95
CA ARG A 342 -5.43 -0.97 32.67
C ARG A 342 -4.11 -1.59 32.26
N PHE A 343 -3.55 -1.11 31.17
CA PHE A 343 -2.29 -1.61 30.64
C PHE A 343 -1.55 -0.51 29.89
N ARG A 344 -0.26 -0.74 29.65
CA ARG A 344 0.58 0.17 28.89
C ARG A 344 0.79 -0.37 27.48
N LEU A 345 0.64 0.47 26.47
CA LEU A 345 0.86 0.19 25.07
C LEU A 345 2.13 0.87 24.57
N ALA A 346 2.83 0.23 23.64
CA ALA A 346 3.92 0.84 22.88
C ALA A 346 3.52 0.95 21.40
N LEU A 347 3.14 2.16 20.96
CA LEU A 347 2.80 2.41 19.56
C LEU A 347 4.04 2.77 18.76
N HIS A 348 4.23 2.07 17.64
CA HIS A 348 5.26 2.35 16.66
C HIS A 348 4.64 3.00 15.43
N GLY A 349 5.40 3.83 14.72
CA GLY A 349 4.90 4.46 13.51
C GLY A 349 5.98 5.22 12.76
N PRO A 350 5.74 5.54 11.47
CA PRO A 350 6.76 6.07 10.57
C PRO A 350 7.30 7.45 11.01
N THR A 351 6.48 8.25 11.70
CA THR A 351 6.88 9.58 12.19
C THR A 351 7.50 9.57 13.58
N LEU A 352 7.66 8.40 14.20
CA LEU A 352 8.09 8.27 15.58
C LEU A 352 9.52 7.76 15.66
N ALA A 353 10.45 8.62 16.12
CA ALA A 353 11.83 8.21 16.38
C ALA A 353 11.95 7.20 17.54
N ARG A 354 10.96 7.14 18.44
CA ARG A 354 10.84 6.20 19.55
C ARG A 354 9.38 5.79 19.74
N PRO A 355 9.10 4.59 20.27
CA PRO A 355 7.73 4.15 20.50
C PRO A 355 6.99 5.10 21.45
N LEU A 356 5.74 5.46 21.13
CA LEU A 356 4.88 6.20 22.06
C LEU A 356 4.35 5.25 23.12
N LEU A 357 4.76 5.45 24.37
CA LEU A 357 4.26 4.71 25.51
C LEU A 357 2.99 5.37 26.04
N LEU A 358 1.89 4.61 26.07
CA LEU A 358 0.57 5.11 26.44
C LEU A 358 -0.04 4.22 27.51
N ASP A 359 -0.47 4.81 28.62
CA ASP A 359 -1.36 4.12 29.56
C ASP A 359 -2.78 4.13 28.97
N ALA A 360 -3.44 2.98 28.98
CA ALA A 360 -4.78 2.82 28.40
C ALA A 360 -5.68 2.02 29.34
N THR A 361 -6.99 2.20 29.19
CA THR A 361 -7.99 1.38 29.88
C THR A 361 -9.06 0.89 28.91
N VAL A 362 -9.53 -0.35 29.10
CA VAL A 362 -10.66 -0.89 28.33
C VAL A 362 -11.94 -0.22 28.79
N VAL A 363 -12.50 0.66 27.96
CA VAL A 363 -13.73 1.42 28.29
C VAL A 363 -14.99 0.80 27.70
N ARG A 364 -14.85 -0.10 26.73
CA ARG A 364 -15.98 -0.80 26.10
C ARG A 364 -15.55 -2.10 25.46
N ASP A 365 -16.43 -3.09 25.46
CA ASP A 365 -16.32 -4.31 24.66
C ASP A 365 -17.38 -4.25 23.56
N ASP A 366 -16.94 -4.06 22.31
CA ASP A 366 -17.81 -3.98 21.14
C ASP A 366 -17.99 -5.37 20.46
N ALA A 367 -17.85 -6.46 21.23
CA ALA A 367 -18.03 -7.83 20.77
C ALA A 367 -17.13 -8.21 19.57
N ASP A 368 -17.72 -8.55 18.42
CA ASP A 368 -17.01 -8.89 17.18
C ASP A 368 -16.14 -7.74 16.65
N GLN A 369 -16.47 -6.51 17.05
CA GLN A 369 -15.73 -5.32 16.65
C GLN A 369 -14.48 -5.08 17.50
N GLY A 370 -14.30 -5.78 18.63
CA GLY A 370 -13.10 -5.70 19.47
C GLY A 370 -13.29 -4.88 20.75
N LEU A 371 -12.17 -4.60 21.44
CA LEU A 371 -12.15 -3.80 22.67
C LEU A 371 -11.81 -2.34 22.36
N ALA A 372 -12.59 -1.40 22.90
CA ALA A 372 -12.32 0.02 22.80
C ALA A 372 -11.50 0.51 23.99
N LEU A 373 -10.38 1.16 23.69
CA LEU A 373 -9.42 1.68 24.66
C LEU A 373 -9.52 3.21 24.72
N ALA A 374 -9.46 3.75 25.93
CA ALA A 374 -9.23 5.18 26.15
C ALA A 374 -7.80 5.37 26.66
N PHE A 375 -7.07 6.32 26.07
CA PHE A 375 -5.75 6.69 26.55
C PHE A 375 -5.87 7.58 27.80
N LEU A 376 -5.05 7.28 28.81
CA LEU A 376 -5.02 7.95 30.09
C LEU A 376 -3.86 8.95 30.13
N GLY A 377 -4.11 10.15 30.67
CA GLY A 377 -3.04 11.12 30.94
C GLY A 377 -2.27 11.62 29.71
N VAL A 378 -2.89 11.61 28.52
CA VAL A 378 -2.25 12.05 27.28
C VAL A 378 -1.84 13.51 27.40
N SER A 379 -0.52 13.75 27.48
CA SER A 379 0.04 15.10 27.47
C SER A 379 -0.22 15.78 26.12
N ARG A 380 -0.13 17.12 26.06
CA ARG A 380 -0.28 17.86 24.79
C ARG A 380 0.73 17.41 23.75
N GLU A 381 1.98 17.16 24.15
CA GLU A 381 3.03 16.66 23.25
C GLU A 381 2.71 15.27 22.70
N THR A 382 2.29 14.36 23.58
CA THR A 382 1.86 13.00 23.21
C THR A 382 0.63 13.03 22.29
N GLY A 383 -0.34 13.91 22.58
CA GLY A 383 -1.52 14.13 21.75
C GLY A 383 -1.14 14.57 20.34
N ASN A 384 -0.26 15.57 20.21
CA ASN A 384 0.24 16.02 18.91
C ASN A 384 0.99 14.90 18.17
N ALA A 385 1.76 14.08 18.87
CA ALA A 385 2.47 12.94 18.26
C ALA A 385 1.50 11.86 17.77
N LEU A 386 0.43 11.59 18.53
CA LEU A 386 -0.65 10.70 18.13
C LEU A 386 -1.43 11.25 16.93
N GLU A 387 -1.72 12.55 16.90
CA GLU A 387 -2.37 13.19 15.76
C GLU A 387 -1.52 13.06 14.49
N LYS A 388 -0.20 13.29 14.60
CA LYS A 388 0.74 13.05 13.49
C LYS A 388 0.74 11.59 13.04
N LEU A 389 0.79 10.65 14.00
CA LEU A 389 0.75 9.23 13.69
C LEU A 389 -0.56 8.87 12.96
N VAL A 390 -1.69 9.37 13.43
CA VAL A 390 -3.01 9.14 12.81
C VAL A 390 -3.10 9.76 11.42
N ALA A 391 -2.54 10.96 11.22
CA ALA A 391 -2.48 11.64 9.93
C ALA A 391 -1.57 10.92 8.92
N CYS A 392 -0.66 10.07 9.38
CA CYS A 392 0.20 9.25 8.53
C CYS A 392 -0.35 7.84 8.29
N LEU A 393 -1.55 7.53 8.82
CA LEU A 393 -2.21 6.28 8.49
C LEU A 393 -2.65 6.32 7.02
N PRO A 394 -2.56 5.18 6.33
CA PRO A 394 -2.76 5.14 4.90
C PRO A 394 -4.15 5.66 4.53
N ASP A 395 -4.19 6.74 3.74
CA ASP A 395 -5.43 7.32 3.22
C ASP A 395 -6.11 6.40 2.19
N VAL A 396 -5.35 5.44 1.65
CA VAL A 396 -5.74 4.54 0.57
C VAL A 396 -5.74 3.10 1.05
N GLU A 397 -6.83 2.39 0.79
CA GLU A 397 -6.98 0.98 1.11
C GLU A 397 -7.45 0.17 -0.10
N SER A 398 -6.85 -1.01 -0.29
CA SER A 398 -7.35 -2.05 -1.21
C SER A 398 -8.56 -2.75 -0.60
N LEU A 399 -9.68 -2.76 -1.33
CA LEU A 399 -10.88 -3.51 -0.97
C LEU A 399 -10.91 -4.93 -1.55
N GLU A 400 -9.96 -5.27 -2.42
CA GLU A 400 -9.91 -6.56 -3.13
C GLU A 400 -9.53 -7.72 -2.21
N ASP A 401 -8.64 -7.48 -1.24
CA ASP A 401 -8.03 -8.54 -0.42
C ASP A 401 -8.88 -8.98 0.80
N GLY A 402 -10.16 -8.60 0.83
CA GLY A 402 -11.07 -8.89 1.93
C GLY A 402 -10.77 -8.09 3.21
N GLU A 403 -11.41 -8.45 4.33
CA GLU A 403 -11.26 -7.70 5.59
C GLU A 403 -9.92 -7.95 6.31
N LEU A 404 -9.22 -9.03 5.97
CA LEU A 404 -8.02 -9.48 6.68
C LEU A 404 -6.70 -8.96 6.08
N ALA A 405 -6.71 -8.47 4.83
CA ALA A 405 -5.50 -8.04 4.12
C ALA A 405 -5.54 -6.58 3.67
N GLY A 406 -6.47 -5.77 4.21
CA GLY A 406 -6.53 -4.31 4.03
C GLY A 406 -5.37 -3.57 4.73
N MET A 407 -4.13 -4.03 4.53
CA MET A 407 -2.96 -3.22 4.80
C MET A 407 -2.98 -2.06 3.79
N GLY A 408 -2.75 -0.84 4.28
CA GLY A 408 -2.82 0.35 3.43
C GLY A 408 -2.03 0.21 2.14
N SER A 409 -2.54 0.79 1.06
CA SER A 409 -1.83 0.83 -0.20
C SER A 409 -0.76 1.92 -0.14
N VAL A 410 0.50 1.54 -0.34
CA VAL A 410 1.59 2.50 -0.54
C VAL A 410 1.60 2.90 -2.01
N LEU A 411 1.59 4.21 -2.27
CA LEU A 411 1.75 4.78 -3.60
C LEU A 411 3.13 5.44 -3.69
N SER A 412 3.87 5.13 -4.74
CA SER A 412 5.20 5.69 -4.98
C SER A 412 5.30 6.18 -6.42
N GLU A 413 5.86 7.37 -6.64
CA GLU A 413 6.24 7.87 -7.96
C GLU A 413 7.70 7.57 -8.27
N ILE A 414 8.00 7.34 -9.55
CA ILE A 414 9.36 7.40 -10.07
C ILE A 414 9.58 8.76 -10.72
N VAL A 415 10.26 9.64 -10.00
CA VAL A 415 10.80 10.88 -10.55
C VAL A 415 12.01 10.52 -11.43
N ARG A 416 11.99 10.97 -12.69
CA ARG A 416 13.16 10.92 -13.60
C ARG A 416 13.87 12.26 -13.49
N ASP A 417 15.16 12.23 -13.18
CA ASP A 417 16.03 13.41 -13.19
C ASP A 417 16.38 13.87 -14.62
#